data_AF-A0A9D4CP37-F1
#
_entry.id   AF-A0A9D4CP37-F1
#
_cell.length_a   1.000
_cell.length_b   1.000
_cell.length_c   1.000
_cell.angle_alpha   90.00
_cell.angle_beta   90.00
_cell.angle_gamma   90.00
#
_symmetry.space_group_name_H-M   'P 1'
#
loop_
_entity.id
_entity.type
_entity.pdbx_description
1 polymer ?
#
loop_
_entity_poly.entity_id
_entity_poly.type
_entity_poly.pdbx_seq_one_letter_code
_entity_poly.pdbx_strand_id
1 'polypeptide(L)'
;MRLNIRDRDFPLGEVNALNILEAISASRKTILLLSRHFIKDKWCKFEMNIAIMEGIQTKRPVCVIVYLEDIPLRFLPKEISRLLQDATVLDFPNDEHFPQNVFWQSLENAISE
;
A
#
# COMPACT_ATOMS: atom_id res chain seq x y z
N MET A 1 1.41 -1.27 -17.76
CA MET A 1 1.51 -1.58 -16.32
C MET A 1 0.62 -2.79 -16.01
N ARG A 2 1.06 -3.72 -15.16
CA ARG A 2 0.23 -4.84 -14.67
C ARG A 2 0.01 -4.64 -13.17
N LEU A 3 -1.23 -4.80 -12.72
CA LEU A 3 -1.62 -4.66 -11.31
C LEU A 3 -2.00 -6.02 -10.75
N ASN A 4 -1.57 -6.30 -9.52
CA ASN A 4 -2.03 -7.43 -8.72
C ASN A 4 -2.85 -6.87 -7.55
N ILE A 5 -4.16 -7.07 -7.59
CA ILE A 5 -5.13 -6.54 -6.64
C ILE A 5 -5.66 -7.70 -5.80
N ARG A 6 -5.45 -7.62 -4.49
CA ARG A 6 -5.81 -8.66 -3.51
C ARG A 6 -7.20 -9.27 -3.72
N ASP A 7 -8.22 -8.43 -3.83
CA ASP A 7 -9.61 -8.87 -3.91
C ASP A 7 -10.05 -9.32 -5.32
N ARG A 8 -9.17 -9.20 -6.33
CA ARG A 8 -9.44 -9.54 -7.74
C ARG A 8 -8.57 -10.68 -8.27
N ASP A 9 -7.28 -10.66 -7.95
CA ASP A 9 -6.26 -11.47 -8.61
C ASP A 9 -5.75 -12.62 -7.72
N PHE A 10 -6.11 -12.66 -6.44
CA PHE A 10 -5.68 -13.75 -5.56
C PHE A 10 -6.40 -15.06 -5.89
N PRO A 11 -5.65 -16.19 -6.02
CA PRO A 11 -6.25 -17.50 -6.27
C PRO A 11 -7.19 -17.93 -5.14
N LEU A 12 -8.32 -18.53 -5.52
CA LEU A 12 -9.22 -19.18 -4.57
C LEU A 12 -8.59 -20.48 -4.06
N GLY A 13 -8.63 -20.71 -2.75
CA GLY A 13 -8.14 -21.93 -2.11
C GLY A 13 -6.71 -21.86 -1.58
N GLU A 14 -5.96 -20.82 -1.93
CA GLU A 14 -4.62 -20.56 -1.38
C GLU A 14 -4.67 -19.85 -0.01
N VAL A 15 -3.59 -20.00 0.76
CA VAL A 15 -3.46 -19.31 2.05
C VAL A 15 -3.19 -17.83 1.81
N ASN A 16 -4.07 -16.94 2.30
CA ASN A 16 -3.91 -15.49 2.16
C ASN A 16 -2.49 -14.97 2.48
N ALA A 17 -1.84 -15.52 3.51
CA ALA A 17 -0.47 -15.17 3.86
C ALA A 17 0.53 -15.43 2.72
N LEU A 18 0.41 -16.56 2.02
CA LEU A 18 1.25 -16.90 0.88
C LEU A 18 0.94 -15.99 -0.31
N ASN A 19 -0.34 -15.77 -0.61
CA ASN A 19 -0.74 -14.87 -1.69
C ASN A 19 -0.21 -13.44 -1.49
N ILE A 20 -0.29 -12.91 -0.26
CA ILE A 20 0.26 -11.59 0.10
C ILE A 20 1.78 -11.55 -0.11
N LEU A 21 2.48 -12.57 0.40
CA LEU A 21 3.93 -12.69 0.27
C LEU A 21 4.36 -12.69 -1.21
N GLU A 22 3.77 -13.58 -2.00
CA GLU A 22 4.07 -13.73 -3.42
C GLU A 22 3.73 -12.47 -4.21
N ALA A 23 2.56 -11.87 -3.96
CA ALA A 23 2.13 -10.66 -4.64
C ALA A 23 3.10 -9.49 -4.39
N ILE A 24 3.55 -9.30 -3.14
CA ILE A 24 4.48 -8.23 -2.80
C ILE A 24 5.86 -8.48 -3.40
N SER A 25 6.43 -9.68 -3.23
CA SER A 25 7.77 -9.99 -3.73
C SER A 25 7.85 -10.07 -5.26
N ALA A 26 6.74 -10.40 -5.94
CA ALA A 26 6.67 -10.34 -7.41
C ALA A 26 6.41 -8.92 -7.96
N SER A 27 6.13 -7.94 -7.09
CA SER A 27 5.77 -6.58 -7.50
C SER A 27 6.96 -5.62 -7.44
N ARG A 28 7.08 -4.76 -8.46
CA ARG A 28 8.08 -3.67 -8.42
C ARG A 28 7.77 -2.66 -7.33
N LYS A 29 6.50 -2.34 -7.11
CA LYS A 29 6.02 -1.41 -6.09
C LYS A 29 4.78 -2.01 -5.45
N THR A 30 4.59 -1.76 -4.17
CA THR A 30 3.40 -2.13 -3.39
C THR A 30 2.67 -0.87 -3.01
N ILE A 31 1.39 -0.77 -3.40
CA ILE A 31 0.54 0.37 -3.05
C ILE A 31 -0.31 -0.02 -1.83
N LEU A 32 -0.14 0.69 -0.72
CA LEU A 32 -0.95 0.51 0.48
C LEU A 32 -2.04 1.58 0.53
N LEU A 33 -3.29 1.15 0.36
CA LEU A 33 -4.46 2.01 0.44
C LEU A 33 -4.94 2.09 1.90
N LEU A 34 -4.49 3.13 2.61
CA LEU A 34 -4.86 3.33 4.00
C LEU A 34 -6.29 3.85 4.11
N SER A 35 -7.11 3.05 4.78
CA SER A 35 -8.46 3.39 5.21
C SER A 35 -8.72 2.73 6.57
N ARG A 36 -9.76 3.18 7.28
CA ARG A 36 -10.29 2.54 8.49
C ARG A 36 -10.71 1.10 8.22
N HIS A 37 -11.15 0.78 7.00
CA HIS A 37 -11.43 -0.60 6.62
C HIS A 37 -10.14 -1.43 6.57
N PHE A 38 -9.12 -0.92 5.87
CA PHE A 38 -7.82 -1.57 5.79
C PHE A 38 -7.23 -1.82 7.18
N ILE A 39 -7.24 -0.83 8.07
CA ILE A 39 -6.68 -0.96 9.44
C ILE A 39 -7.41 -2.02 10.27
N LYS A 40 -8.70 -2.24 10.02
CA LYS A 40 -9.50 -3.27 10.71
C LYS A 40 -9.34 -4.65 10.09
N ASP A 41 -8.74 -4.76 8.91
CA ASP A 41 -8.49 -6.04 8.26
C ASP A 41 -7.49 -6.86 9.09
N LYS A 42 -7.82 -8.13 9.31
CA LYS A 42 -6.96 -9.06 10.06
C LYS A 42 -5.59 -9.27 9.41
N TRP A 43 -5.46 -9.02 8.10
CA TRP A 43 -4.23 -9.15 7.33
C TRP A 43 -3.42 -7.86 7.27
N CYS A 44 -3.97 -6.71 7.67
CA CYS A 44 -3.31 -5.40 7.57
C CYS A 44 -1.89 -5.42 8.16
N LYS A 45 -1.74 -5.93 9.38
CA LYS A 45 -0.44 -6.04 10.03
C LYS A 45 0.51 -6.97 9.29
N PHE A 46 0.00 -8.06 8.72
CA PHE A 46 0.83 -9.00 7.95
C PHE A 46 1.31 -8.35 6.65
N GLU A 47 0.40 -7.75 5.87
CA GLU A 47 0.71 -7.02 4.64
C GLU A 47 1.78 -5.93 4.87
N MET A 48 1.63 -5.13 5.94
CA MET A 48 2.62 -4.13 6.30
C MET A 48 3.99 -4.74 6.64
N ASN A 49 4.03 -5.85 7.38
CA ASN A 49 5.30 -6.50 7.72
C ASN A 49 6.01 -7.10 6.50
N ILE A 50 5.26 -7.68 5.57
CA ILE A 50 5.84 -8.17 4.31
C ILE A 50 6.37 -7.00 3.47
N ALA A 51 5.62 -5.91 3.37
CA ALA A 51 6.06 -4.71 2.66
C ALA A 51 7.34 -4.10 3.27
N ILE A 52 7.43 -4.07 4.60
CA ILE A 52 8.66 -3.68 5.33
C ILE A 52 9.82 -4.61 4.99
N MET A 53 9.59 -5.93 5.02
CA MET A 53 10.61 -6.93 4.74
C MET A 53 11.15 -6.80 3.32
N GLU A 54 10.27 -6.63 2.34
CA GLU A 54 10.62 -6.43 0.94
C GLU A 54 11.48 -5.17 0.76
N GLY A 55 11.12 -4.05 1.41
CA GLY A 55 11.91 -2.82 1.36
C GLY A 55 13.33 -3.00 1.92
N ILE A 56 13.47 -3.74 3.03
CA ILE A 56 14.79 -4.05 3.61
C ILE A 56 15.60 -4.96 2.68
N GLN A 57 14.99 -6.02 2.16
CA GLN A 57 15.66 -7.01 1.32
C GLN A 57 16.15 -6.38 0.01
N THR A 58 15.34 -5.53 -0.59
CA THR A 58 15.65 -4.89 -1.88
C THR A 58 16.43 -3.58 -1.74
N LYS A 59 16.53 -3.00 -0.54
CA LYS A 59 17.21 -1.72 -0.24
C LYS A 59 16.73 -0.56 -1.13
N ARG A 60 15.43 -0.55 -1.47
CA ARG A 60 14.81 0.47 -2.32
C ARG A 60 13.43 0.86 -1.78
N PRO A 61 12.92 2.06 -2.12
CA PRO A 61 11.56 2.47 -1.76
C PRO A 61 10.55 1.66 -2.60
N VAL A 62 10.08 0.55 -2.03
CA VAL A 62 9.10 -0.34 -2.68
C VAL A 62 7.65 0.03 -2.36
N CYS A 63 7.40 0.93 -1.43
CA CYS A 63 6.06 1.24 -0.97
C CYS A 63 5.58 2.62 -1.44
N VAL A 64 4.35 2.66 -1.91
CA VAL A 64 3.56 3.88 -2.09
C VAL A 64 2.39 3.80 -1.13
N ILE A 65 2.26 4.76 -0.23
CA ILE A 65 1.16 4.84 0.72
C ILE A 65 0.16 5.87 0.22
N VAL A 66 -1.10 5.47 0.09
CA VAL A 66 -2.19 6.37 -0.27
C VAL A 66 -3.16 6.44 0.90
N TYR A 67 -3.33 7.60 1.50
CA TYR A 67 -4.42 7.85 2.45
C TYR A 67 -5.71 8.08 1.67
N LEU A 68 -6.66 7.15 1.77
CA LEU A 68 -7.99 7.30 1.17
C LEU A 68 -8.92 8.18 2.01
N GLU A 69 -8.57 8.42 3.27
CA GLU A 69 -9.34 9.23 4.20
C GLU A 69 -8.45 9.70 5.35
N ASP A 70 -8.90 10.71 6.08
CA ASP A 70 -8.22 11.16 7.28
C ASP A 70 -8.34 10.11 8.39
N ILE A 71 -7.19 9.59 8.82
CA ILE A 71 -7.10 8.59 9.88
C ILE A 71 -6.26 9.16 11.02
N PRO A 72 -6.86 9.35 12.22
CA PRO A 72 -6.09 9.77 13.38
C PRO A 72 -4.95 8.80 13.69
N LEU A 73 -3.75 9.32 13.93
CA LEU A 73 -2.52 8.54 14.18
C LEU A 73 -2.69 7.43 15.24
N ARG A 74 -3.52 7.66 16.26
CA ARG A 74 -3.82 6.67 17.32
C ARG A 74 -4.43 5.36 16.81
N PHE A 75 -5.02 5.37 15.61
CA PHE A 75 -5.61 4.18 14.99
C PHE A 75 -4.65 3.46 14.05
N LEU A 76 -3.53 4.09 13.67
CA LEU A 76 -2.60 3.48 12.74
C LEU A 76 -1.80 2.35 13.43
N PRO A 77 -1.59 1.20 12.76
CA PRO A 77 -0.68 0.16 13.24
C PRO A 77 0.73 0.72 13.41
N LYS A 78 1.48 0.23 14.40
CA LYS A 78 2.84 0.72 14.69
C LYS A 78 3.79 0.54 13.51
N GLU A 79 3.55 -0.51 12.72
CA GLU A 79 4.28 -0.87 11.51
C GLU A 79 4.29 0.27 10.47
N ILE A 80 3.24 1.11 10.43
CA ILE A 80 3.19 2.22 9.47
C ILE A 80 4.34 3.19 9.63
N SER A 81 4.79 3.42 10.87
CA SER A 81 5.88 4.37 11.17
C SER A 81 7.19 3.97 10.50
N ARG A 82 7.40 2.67 10.26
CA ARG A 82 8.57 2.16 9.57
C ARG A 82 8.43 2.31 8.06
N LEU A 83 7.24 2.05 7.53
CA LEU A 83 6.97 2.23 6.10
C LEU A 83 7.08 3.69 5.68
N LEU A 84 6.63 4.62 6.51
CA LEU A 84 6.66 6.06 6.24
C LEU A 84 8.09 6.65 6.11
N GLN A 85 9.13 5.94 6.56
CA GLN A 85 10.51 6.45 6.46
C GLN A 85 11.00 6.51 5.02
N ASP A 86 10.61 5.53 4.20
CA ASP A 86 11.13 5.34 2.84
C ASP A 86 10.01 5.30 1.77
N ALA A 87 8.75 5.49 2.16
CA ALA A 87 7.61 5.42 1.24
C ALA A 87 7.28 6.79 0.62
N THR A 88 6.83 6.76 -0.63
CA THR A 88 6.09 7.89 -1.21
C THR A 88 4.70 7.94 -0.57
N VAL A 89 4.31 9.07 -0.01
CA VAL A 89 3.01 9.27 0.64
C VAL A 89 2.15 10.19 -0.21
N LEU A 90 0.92 9.78 -0.48
CA LEU A 90 -0.06 10.55 -1.24
C LEU A 90 -1.39 10.59 -0.48
N ASP A 91 -2.06 11.73 -0.53
CA ASP A 91 -3.43 11.86 -0.04
C ASP A 91 -4.39 11.80 -1.23
N PHE A 92 -5.37 10.91 -1.17
CA PHE A 92 -6.42 10.86 -2.18
C PHE A 92 -7.33 12.09 -2.03
N PRO A 93 -7.58 12.85 -3.10
CA PRO A 93 -8.44 14.02 -3.04
C PRO A 93 -9.89 13.58 -2.84
N ASN A 94 -10.36 13.66 -1.59
CA ASN A 94 -11.75 13.41 -1.22
C ASN A 94 -12.68 14.59 -1.49
N ASP A 95 -12.14 15.73 -1.90
CA ASP A 95 -12.89 16.92 -2.27
C ASP A 95 -13.19 16.91 -3.77
N GLU A 96 -14.47 16.92 -4.13
CA GLU A 96 -14.94 16.98 -5.52
C GLU A 96 -14.44 18.23 -6.26
N HIS A 97 -14.03 19.27 -5.54
CA HIS A 97 -13.45 20.50 -6.09
C HIS A 97 -11.95 20.39 -6.38
N PHE A 98 -11.28 19.35 -5.89
CA PHE A 98 -9.85 19.17 -6.13
C PHE A 98 -9.63 18.31 -7.38
N PRO A 99 -8.83 18.79 -8.35
CA PRO A 99 -8.71 18.11 -9.62
C PRO A 99 -7.90 16.81 -9.43
N GLN A 100 -8.57 15.67 -9.59
CA GLN A 100 -7.99 14.33 -9.37
C GLN A 100 -6.81 14.01 -10.29
N ASN A 101 -6.66 14.73 -11.40
CA ASN A 101 -5.57 14.54 -12.36
C ASN A 101 -4.19 14.69 -11.71
N VAL A 102 -4.04 15.62 -10.75
CA VAL A 102 -2.77 15.83 -10.03
C VAL A 102 -2.42 14.60 -9.21
N PHE A 103 -3.40 14.04 -8.49
CA PHE A 103 -3.21 12.81 -7.72
C PHE A 103 -2.78 11.64 -8.61
N TRP A 104 -3.49 11.41 -9.72
CA TRP A 104 -3.19 10.31 -10.63
C TRP A 104 -1.80 10.45 -11.27
N GLN A 105 -1.39 11.68 -11.62
CA GLN A 105 -0.06 11.95 -12.13
C GLN A 105 1.03 11.69 -11.07
N SER A 106 0.82 12.13 -9.83
CA SER A 106 1.72 11.83 -8.71
C SER A 106 1.83 10.33 -8.43
N LEU A 107 0.71 9.60 -8.49
CA LEU A 107 0.69 8.15 -8.33
C LEU A 107 1.44 7.45 -9.47
N GLU A 108 1.23 7.88 -10.71
CA GLU A 108 1.93 7.34 -11.88
C GLU A 108 3.45 7.54 -11.80
N ASN A 109 3.90 8.71 -11.32
CA ASN A 109 5.31 8.96 -11.09
C ASN A 109 5.87 8.03 -10.00
N ALA A 110 5.18 7.92 -8.86
CA ALA A 110 5.63 7.12 -7.72
C ALA A 110 5.79 5.62 -8.03
N ILE A 111 4.94 5.10 -8.94
CA ILE A 111 5.00 3.69 -9.37
C ILE A 111 5.93 3.44 -10.56
N SER A 112 6.40 4.52 -11.21
CA SER A 112 7.32 4.46 -12.36
C SER A 112 8.78 4.68 -11.98
N GLU A 113 9.06 5.35 -10.86
CA GLU A 113 10.39 5.46 -10.22
C GLU A 113 10.98 4.11 -9.78
#